data_AF-A0A433D5U1-F1
#
_entry.id   AF-A0A433D5U1-F1
#
_cell.length_a   1.000
_cell.length_b   1.000
_cell.length_c   1.000
_cell.angle_alpha   90.00
_cell.angle_beta   90.00
_cell.angle_gamma   90.00
#
_symmetry.space_group_name_H-M   'P 1'
#
loop_
_entity.id
_entity.type
_entity.pdbx_description
1 polymer ?
#
loop_
_entity_poly.entity_id
_entity_poly.type
_entity_poly.pdbx_seq_one_letter_code
_entity_poly.pdbx_strand_id
1 'polypeptide(L)'
;RIVTLPRNLRRAVVEVYANGQINDEFWYTNPPNEYLELLNQTGAGNGAYREVLVYINDLLVGATATYPVIFSGGLLPTFWRPVLGIGALNIPSYFIDVTPFVGQLVNGKPHDIVLQVTDANYFWLIDANLHLWVDHGSNQTVGALTKYDVDLDANIERRGRIATNLDANFTTTARRSTVVGGWVRTSTHEVRSTVHRAIRFKNRQQFTNESNYESWTQQITQSTTIITSSQRLGRSTHPAGSPQNVLNSPRPRELRIQAVTEEWPFSGANSYTATADGGFLLEARLDQSLKRQVVDQHRGRVVFASDLNQRQVGEGSFGRTGADEQFGGPTTLKTRLKYVDSTRRCYSRGVDVNETKVIWDDVSEECHGIGGNRRLFGYLS
;
A
#
# COMPACT_ATOMS: atom_id res chain seq x y z
N ARG A 1 5.89 -20.29 5.53
CA ARG A 1 4.96 -21.08 6.39
C ARG A 1 4.32 -22.12 5.51
N ILE A 2 4.39 -23.38 5.93
CA ILE A 2 3.81 -24.50 5.18
C ILE A 2 2.34 -24.68 5.57
N VAL A 3 1.42 -24.68 4.59
CA VAL A 3 -0.02 -24.83 4.79
C VAL A 3 -0.61 -25.78 3.75
N THR A 4 -1.59 -26.61 4.15
CA THR A 4 -2.39 -27.40 3.20
C THR A 4 -3.75 -26.72 3.04
N LEU A 5 -4.14 -26.46 1.79
CA LEU A 5 -5.34 -25.69 1.49
C LEU A 5 -6.52 -26.60 1.11
N PRO A 6 -7.79 -26.13 1.28
CA PRO A 6 -8.96 -26.86 0.81
C PRO A 6 -8.87 -27.15 -0.69
N ARG A 7 -9.27 -28.36 -1.10
CA ARG A 7 -9.20 -28.76 -2.52
C ARG A 7 -10.32 -28.17 -3.38
N ASN A 8 -11.30 -27.51 -2.74
CA ASN A 8 -12.44 -26.87 -3.39
C ASN A 8 -12.34 -25.34 -3.38
N LEU A 9 -11.14 -24.77 -3.34
CA LEU A 9 -10.94 -23.33 -3.43
C LEU A 9 -11.41 -22.78 -4.77
N ARG A 10 -12.02 -21.59 -4.74
CA ARG A 10 -12.40 -20.82 -5.92
C ARG A 10 -11.83 -19.40 -5.95
N ARG A 11 -11.29 -18.92 -4.82
CA ARG A 11 -10.62 -17.62 -4.70
C ARG A 11 -9.66 -17.69 -3.51
N ALA A 12 -8.52 -17.04 -3.63
CA ALA A 12 -7.58 -16.86 -2.53
C ALA A 12 -6.93 -15.47 -2.61
N VAL A 13 -6.79 -14.80 -1.46
CA VAL A 13 -6.17 -13.48 -1.35
C VAL A 13 -5.25 -13.49 -0.13
N VAL A 14 -4.01 -13.02 -0.31
CA VAL A 14 -3.08 -12.79 0.80
C VAL A 14 -3.21 -11.33 1.22
N GLU A 15 -3.55 -11.08 2.48
CA GLU A 15 -3.47 -9.76 3.10
C GLU A 15 -2.18 -9.67 3.88
N VAL A 16 -1.35 -8.67 3.58
CA VAL A 16 0.00 -8.51 4.15
C VAL A 16 0.04 -7.29 5.07
N TYR A 17 0.68 -7.46 6.22
CA TYR A 17 1.06 -6.39 7.15
C TYR A 17 2.57 -6.29 7.17
N ALA A 18 3.11 -5.06 7.17
CA ALA A 18 4.54 -4.84 7.22
C ALA A 18 4.85 -3.52 7.91
N ASN A 19 5.77 -3.57 8.88
CA ASN A 19 6.20 -2.41 9.65
C ASN A 19 7.71 -2.48 9.93
N GLY A 20 8.45 -1.47 9.47
CA GLY A 20 9.88 -1.34 9.70
C GLY A 20 10.18 -0.87 11.13
N GLN A 21 11.31 -1.29 11.68
CA GLN A 21 11.70 -0.99 13.06
C GLN A 21 13.17 -0.62 13.14
N ILE A 22 13.55 0.13 14.18
CA ILE A 22 14.94 0.58 14.43
C ILE A 22 15.48 1.32 13.21
N ASN A 23 16.43 0.73 12.48
CA ASN A 23 17.06 1.35 11.31
C ASN A 23 16.09 1.60 10.17
N ASP A 24 14.97 0.87 10.13
CA ASP A 24 13.91 1.03 9.15
C ASP A 24 12.64 1.63 9.75
N GLU A 25 12.66 2.21 10.96
CA GLU A 25 11.50 2.98 11.47
C GLU A 25 11.19 4.19 10.57
N PHE A 26 12.23 4.82 10.02
CA PHE A 26 12.16 5.97 9.12
C PHE A 26 12.74 5.68 7.74
N TRP A 27 12.61 4.43 7.25
CA TRP A 27 13.25 3.93 6.02
C TRP A 27 13.17 4.90 4.82
N TYR A 28 12.11 5.69 4.71
CA TYR A 28 11.88 6.67 3.64
C TYR A 28 12.85 7.87 3.63
N THR A 29 13.56 8.14 4.73
CA THR A 29 14.65 9.13 4.81
C THR A 29 16.04 8.47 4.82
N ASN A 30 16.15 7.14 4.81
CA ASN A 30 17.46 6.48 4.85
C ASN A 30 18.30 6.84 3.60
N PRO A 31 19.55 7.28 3.78
CA PRO A 31 20.49 7.48 2.68
C PRO A 31 21.08 6.15 2.18
N PRO A 32 21.81 6.17 1.05
CA PRO A 32 22.66 5.04 0.64
C PRO A 32 23.80 4.78 1.64
N ASN A 33 24.25 3.53 1.74
CA ASN A 33 25.33 3.14 2.67
C ASN A 33 26.63 3.89 2.41
N GLU A 34 26.97 4.14 1.14
CA GLU A 34 28.16 4.91 0.72
C GLU A 34 28.21 6.31 1.38
N TYR A 35 27.06 6.92 1.63
CA TYR A 35 27.01 8.23 2.31
C TYR A 35 27.30 8.10 3.80
N LEU A 36 26.74 7.09 4.46
CA LEU A 36 26.99 6.80 5.87
C LEU A 36 28.46 6.47 6.12
N GLU A 37 29.09 5.70 5.22
CA GLU A 37 30.52 5.38 5.27
C GLU A 37 31.39 6.65 5.24
N LEU A 38 31.06 7.62 4.38
CA LEU A 38 31.78 8.90 4.32
C LEU A 38 31.60 9.76 5.57
N LEU A 39 30.45 9.64 6.25
CA LEU A 39 30.19 10.30 7.52
C LEU A 39 30.81 9.55 8.72
N ASN A 40 31.44 8.39 8.50
CA ASN A 40 31.84 7.45 9.55
C ASN A 40 30.68 7.11 10.51
N GLN A 41 29.46 6.98 9.96
CA GLN A 41 28.25 6.65 10.69
C GLN A 41 27.80 5.22 10.39
N THR A 42 27.17 4.58 11.36
CA THR A 42 26.52 3.28 11.22
C THR A 42 25.04 3.40 11.57
N GLY A 43 24.18 2.61 10.95
CA GLY A 43 22.75 2.56 11.31
C GLY A 43 21.82 2.54 10.10
N ALA A 44 20.92 3.53 10.04
CA ALA A 44 19.81 3.64 9.08
C ALA A 44 20.29 3.93 7.65
N GLY A 45 20.70 2.88 6.94
CA GLY A 45 21.11 2.92 5.52
C GLY A 45 20.16 2.15 4.59
N ASN A 46 20.73 1.54 3.55
CA ASN A 46 20.07 0.79 2.47
C ASN A 46 19.14 1.62 1.56
N GLY A 47 19.19 2.95 1.66
CA GLY A 47 18.38 3.85 0.84
C GLY A 47 16.88 3.78 1.14
N ALA A 48 16.11 4.55 0.38
CA ALA A 48 14.72 4.89 0.72
C ALA A 48 13.62 3.94 0.20
N TYR A 49 13.95 2.81 -0.42
CA TYR A 49 12.96 1.92 -1.04
C TYR A 49 12.89 0.57 -0.34
N ARG A 50 11.67 0.15 0.01
CA ARG A 50 11.35 -1.16 0.58
C ARG A 50 10.15 -1.71 -0.15
N GLU A 51 10.19 -3.01 -0.43
CA GLU A 51 9.10 -3.74 -1.07
C GLU A 51 8.90 -5.06 -0.35
N VAL A 52 7.64 -5.41 -0.08
CA VAL A 52 7.28 -6.70 0.48
C VAL A 52 6.88 -7.63 -0.66
N LEU A 53 7.57 -8.76 -0.77
CA LEU A 53 7.38 -9.80 -1.76
C LEU A 53 6.64 -10.98 -1.12
N VAL A 54 5.71 -11.55 -1.88
CA VAL A 54 4.95 -12.74 -1.46
C VAL A 54 5.23 -13.88 -2.42
N TYR A 55 5.73 -14.98 -1.89
CA TYR A 55 6.02 -16.19 -2.65
C TYR A 55 5.09 -17.32 -2.23
N ILE A 56 4.71 -18.15 -3.21
CA ILE A 56 4.05 -19.44 -2.98
C ILE A 56 4.87 -20.50 -3.71
N ASN A 57 5.42 -21.48 -2.99
CA ASN A 57 6.30 -22.52 -3.54
C ASN A 57 7.42 -21.92 -4.42
N ASP A 58 8.17 -20.96 -3.86
CA ASP A 58 9.26 -20.22 -4.53
C ASP A 58 8.84 -19.34 -5.73
N LEU A 59 7.55 -19.28 -6.07
CA LEU A 59 7.03 -18.45 -7.14
C LEU A 59 6.57 -17.10 -6.60
N LEU A 60 7.08 -16.00 -7.15
CA LEU A 60 6.63 -14.65 -6.78
C LEU A 60 5.19 -14.41 -7.26
N VAL A 61 4.24 -14.37 -6.32
CA VAL A 61 2.81 -14.23 -6.64
C VAL A 61 2.32 -12.79 -6.53
N GLY A 62 3.09 -11.91 -5.90
CA GLY A 62 2.81 -10.48 -5.85
C GLY A 62 3.78 -9.71 -4.97
N ALA A 63 3.68 -8.39 -5.05
CA ALA A 63 4.51 -7.46 -4.29
C ALA A 63 3.70 -6.23 -3.85
N THR A 64 4.15 -5.54 -2.80
CA THR A 64 3.58 -4.27 -2.36
C THR A 64 4.67 -3.35 -1.83
N ALA A 65 4.58 -2.05 -2.12
CA ALA A 65 5.31 -1.06 -1.33
C ALA A 65 4.56 -0.84 -0.01
N THR A 66 5.22 -0.18 0.93
CA THR A 66 4.68 0.11 2.26
C THR A 66 4.41 1.59 2.42
N TYR A 67 3.32 1.92 3.10
CA TYR A 67 2.97 3.28 3.46
C TYR A 67 3.96 3.76 4.53
N PRO A 68 4.52 4.98 4.43
CA PRO A 68 5.45 5.50 5.42
C PRO A 68 4.71 5.93 6.70
N VAL A 69 4.29 4.96 7.53
CA VAL A 69 3.62 5.25 8.80
C VAL A 69 4.58 6.00 9.73
N ILE A 70 4.13 7.10 10.33
CA ILE A 70 4.91 7.85 11.32
C ILE A 70 4.32 7.60 12.70
N PHE A 71 5.11 6.98 13.59
CA PHE A 71 4.69 6.64 14.95
C PHE A 71 4.83 7.81 15.91
N SER A 72 4.24 7.65 17.11
CA SER A 72 4.29 8.65 18.17
C SER A 72 5.73 8.90 18.60
N GLY A 73 6.31 9.99 18.13
CA GLY A 73 7.68 10.40 18.43
C GLY A 73 8.52 10.71 17.19
N GLY A 74 8.12 10.23 16.00
CA GLY A 74 8.88 10.41 14.77
C GLY A 74 8.92 11.86 14.29
N LEU A 75 10.02 12.26 13.66
CA LEU A 75 10.31 13.64 13.20
C LEU A 75 10.34 14.68 14.32
N LEU A 76 9.19 14.97 14.94
CA LEU A 76 9.08 15.82 16.13
C LEU A 76 8.17 15.15 17.17
N PRO A 77 8.63 15.00 18.42
CA PRO A 77 7.81 14.42 19.49
C PRO A 77 6.49 15.18 19.73
N THR A 78 6.44 16.47 19.43
CA THR A 78 5.28 17.34 19.66
C THR A 78 4.20 17.24 18.58
N PHE A 79 4.49 16.69 17.39
CA PHE A 79 3.46 16.53 16.33
C PHE A 79 2.31 15.63 16.78
N TRP A 80 2.64 14.58 17.52
CA TRP A 80 1.75 13.44 17.71
C TRP A 80 0.88 13.55 18.96
N ARG A 81 0.54 14.78 19.36
CA ARG A 81 -0.30 15.05 20.53
C ARG A 81 -1.34 16.13 20.19
N PRO A 82 -2.65 15.87 20.34
CA PRO A 82 -3.29 14.59 20.65
C PRO A 82 -3.57 13.75 19.39
N VAL A 83 -3.24 14.24 18.20
CA VAL A 83 -3.53 13.58 16.92
C VAL A 83 -2.29 12.84 16.43
N LEU A 84 -2.43 11.55 16.11
CA LEU A 84 -1.32 10.69 15.65
C LEU A 84 -1.17 10.71 14.11
N GLY A 85 -0.07 10.13 13.62
CA GLY A 85 0.21 9.95 12.20
C GLY A 85 -0.84 9.09 11.50
N ILE A 86 -1.01 9.32 10.18
CA ILE A 86 -1.89 8.48 9.36
C ILE A 86 -1.44 7.01 9.48
N GLY A 87 -2.37 6.14 9.89
CA GLY A 87 -2.11 4.72 10.06
C GLY A 87 -1.38 4.32 11.35
N ALA A 88 -1.02 5.26 12.24
CA ALA A 88 -0.27 4.94 13.46
C ALA A 88 -1.02 4.03 14.46
N LEU A 89 -2.35 4.13 14.51
CA LEU A 89 -3.22 3.25 15.33
C LEU A 89 -3.78 2.04 14.56
N ASN A 90 -3.80 2.11 13.24
CA ASN A 90 -4.34 1.08 12.37
C ASN A 90 -3.47 1.00 11.12
N ILE A 91 -2.40 0.22 11.23
CA ILE A 91 -1.36 0.11 10.19
C ILE A 91 -2.03 -0.42 8.90
N PRO A 92 -1.76 0.19 7.73
CA PRO A 92 -2.32 -0.28 6.48
C PRO A 92 -1.94 -1.74 6.17
N SER A 93 -2.90 -2.50 5.64
CA SER A 93 -2.69 -3.84 5.10
C SER A 93 -2.82 -3.84 3.57
N TYR A 94 -2.20 -4.83 2.92
CA TYR A 94 -2.08 -4.89 1.46
C TYR A 94 -2.63 -6.21 0.92
N PHE A 95 -3.59 -6.13 0.00
CA PHE A 95 -4.21 -7.31 -0.58
C PHE A 95 -3.54 -7.72 -1.90
N ILE A 96 -3.12 -8.98 -1.99
CA ILE A 96 -2.56 -9.62 -3.17
C ILE A 96 -3.49 -10.76 -3.57
N ASP A 97 -4.22 -10.57 -4.67
CA ASP A 97 -5.16 -11.58 -5.17
C ASP A 97 -4.39 -12.70 -5.90
N VAL A 98 -4.35 -13.87 -5.27
CA VAL A 98 -3.65 -15.06 -5.78
C VAL A 98 -4.60 -16.06 -6.43
N THR A 99 -5.83 -15.63 -6.76
CA THR A 99 -6.84 -16.45 -7.44
C THR A 99 -6.35 -17.09 -8.73
N PRO A 100 -5.53 -16.43 -9.58
CA PRO A 100 -4.95 -17.05 -10.77
C PRO A 100 -4.17 -18.35 -10.48
N PHE A 101 -3.64 -18.53 -9.26
CA PHE A 101 -2.85 -19.69 -8.85
C PHE A 101 -3.70 -20.81 -8.24
N VAL A 102 -5.02 -20.64 -8.06
CA VAL A 102 -5.89 -21.62 -7.37
C VAL A 102 -5.77 -23.02 -7.95
N GLY A 103 -5.62 -23.18 -9.26
CA GLY A 103 -5.42 -24.49 -9.89
C GLY A 103 -4.21 -25.26 -9.38
N GLN A 104 -3.14 -24.55 -9.00
CA GLN A 104 -1.93 -25.15 -8.41
C GLN A 104 -2.10 -25.41 -6.90
N LEU A 105 -2.93 -24.61 -6.22
CA LEU A 105 -3.16 -24.63 -4.78
C LEU A 105 -4.10 -25.74 -4.30
N VAL A 106 -4.90 -26.34 -5.19
CA VAL A 106 -5.92 -27.35 -4.86
C VAL A 106 -5.46 -28.80 -5.04
N ASN A 107 -4.14 -29.00 -5.15
CA ASN A 107 -3.53 -30.32 -5.38
C ASN A 107 -3.54 -31.25 -4.15
N GLY A 108 -3.96 -30.75 -2.98
CA GLY A 108 -4.00 -31.51 -1.72
C GLY A 108 -2.63 -31.70 -1.05
N LYS A 109 -1.58 -31.05 -1.56
CA LYS A 109 -0.24 -31.06 -0.99
C LYS A 109 -0.02 -29.81 -0.12
N PRO A 110 0.96 -29.83 0.79
CA PRO A 110 1.40 -28.63 1.47
C PRO A 110 2.01 -27.61 0.49
N HIS A 111 1.80 -26.33 0.78
CA HIS A 111 2.33 -25.19 0.05
C HIS A 111 3.12 -24.30 1.00
N ASP A 112 4.29 -23.84 0.60
CA ASP A 112 5.05 -22.86 1.36
C ASP A 112 4.68 -21.45 0.94
N ILE A 113 4.33 -20.61 1.91
CA ILE A 113 4.05 -19.18 1.73
C ILE A 113 5.14 -18.39 2.42
N VAL A 114 5.91 -17.60 1.66
CA VAL A 114 7.04 -16.82 2.17
C VAL A 114 6.78 -15.33 1.95
N LEU A 115 7.08 -14.54 2.98
CA LEU A 115 7.12 -13.08 2.91
C LEU A 115 8.57 -12.63 3.00
N GLN A 116 8.96 -11.67 2.17
CA GLN A 116 10.30 -11.10 2.19
C GLN A 116 10.23 -9.59 2.03
N VAL A 117 11.04 -8.84 2.79
CA VAL A 117 11.20 -7.40 2.61
C VAL A 117 12.53 -7.13 1.93
N THR A 118 12.53 -6.43 0.79
CA THR A 118 13.75 -6.07 0.08
C THR A 118 14.49 -4.93 0.79
N ASP A 119 15.81 -4.95 0.74
CA ASP A 119 16.69 -3.90 1.29
C ASP A 119 16.46 -3.62 2.80
N ALA A 120 15.81 -4.54 3.52
CA ALA A 120 15.53 -4.39 4.94
C ALA A 120 16.81 -4.18 5.75
N ASN A 121 16.76 -3.24 6.69
CA ASN A 121 17.84 -2.94 7.61
C ASN A 121 17.38 -3.25 9.03
N TYR A 122 18.15 -4.12 9.71
CA TYR A 122 17.85 -4.67 11.04
C TYR A 122 16.67 -5.64 11.08
N PHE A 123 15.41 -5.17 11.25
CA PHE A 123 14.25 -6.06 11.14
C PHE A 123 12.95 -5.35 10.77
N TRP A 124 11.99 -6.14 10.29
CA TRP A 124 10.61 -5.75 10.03
C TRP A 124 9.66 -6.70 10.76
N LEU A 125 8.60 -6.15 11.32
CA LEU A 125 7.45 -6.93 11.76
C LEU A 125 6.56 -7.16 10.54
N ILE A 126 6.48 -8.42 10.09
CA ILE A 126 5.67 -8.82 8.94
C ILE A 126 4.71 -9.95 9.34
N ASP A 127 3.48 -9.87 8.85
CA ASP A 127 2.47 -10.91 9.05
C ASP A 127 1.52 -10.96 7.83
N ALA A 128 0.75 -12.04 7.72
CA ALA A 128 -0.26 -12.16 6.69
C ALA A 128 -1.48 -13.00 7.09
N ASN A 129 -2.65 -12.57 6.61
CA ASN A 129 -3.87 -13.37 6.60
C ASN A 129 -4.08 -13.99 5.22
N LEU A 130 -4.45 -15.27 5.18
CA LEU A 130 -4.87 -15.94 3.95
C LEU A 130 -6.39 -16.04 3.90
N HIS A 131 -7.00 -15.24 3.03
CA HIS A 131 -8.45 -15.22 2.82
C HIS A 131 -8.83 -16.23 1.75
N LEU A 132 -9.70 -17.18 2.10
CA LEU A 132 -10.07 -18.31 1.24
C LEU A 132 -11.58 -18.32 0.99
N TRP A 133 -11.96 -18.48 -0.28
CA TRP A 133 -13.35 -18.79 -0.65
C TRP A 133 -13.40 -20.17 -1.27
N VAL A 134 -14.28 -21.00 -0.72
CA VAL A 134 -14.51 -22.37 -1.18
C VAL A 134 -15.79 -22.48 -2.00
N ASP A 135 -15.85 -23.53 -2.82
CA ASP A 135 -17.05 -23.97 -3.51
C ASP A 135 -17.70 -25.10 -2.71
N HIS A 136 -18.82 -24.81 -2.05
CA HIS A 136 -19.55 -25.81 -1.27
C HIS A 136 -20.26 -26.86 -2.14
N GLY A 137 -20.40 -26.63 -3.45
CA GLY A 137 -21.03 -27.58 -4.35
C GLY A 137 -20.08 -28.63 -4.94
N SER A 138 -18.78 -28.55 -4.63
CA SER A 138 -17.77 -29.52 -5.08
C SER A 138 -16.78 -29.84 -3.97
N ASN A 139 -16.32 -31.09 -3.94
CA ASN A 139 -15.20 -31.50 -3.08
C ASN A 139 -13.84 -31.14 -3.68
N GLN A 140 -13.80 -30.83 -4.98
CA GLN A 140 -12.58 -30.47 -5.69
C GLN A 140 -12.88 -29.49 -6.83
N THR A 141 -12.18 -28.37 -6.83
CA THR A 141 -12.13 -27.48 -7.99
C THR A 141 -10.92 -27.85 -8.85
N VAL A 142 -10.95 -27.43 -10.12
CA VAL A 142 -9.84 -27.63 -11.05
C VAL A 142 -9.53 -26.31 -11.72
N GLY A 143 -8.27 -26.09 -12.06
CA GLY A 143 -7.86 -24.82 -12.65
C GLY A 143 -6.46 -24.91 -13.23
N ALA A 144 -6.04 -23.84 -13.88
CA ALA A 144 -4.67 -23.69 -14.32
C ALA A 144 -4.27 -22.21 -14.40
N LEU A 145 -2.99 -21.95 -14.21
CA LEU A 145 -2.36 -20.68 -14.54
C LEU A 145 -2.24 -20.58 -16.07
N THR A 146 -2.64 -19.45 -16.64
CA THR A 146 -2.62 -19.19 -18.08
C THR A 146 -1.68 -18.05 -18.48
N LYS A 147 -1.30 -17.19 -17.54
CA LYS A 147 -0.33 -16.12 -17.75
C LYS A 147 0.48 -15.89 -16.48
N TYR A 148 1.80 -15.78 -16.63
CA TYR A 148 2.73 -15.43 -15.56
C TYR A 148 3.79 -14.50 -16.15
N ASP A 149 3.57 -13.20 -15.99
CA ASP A 149 4.37 -12.11 -16.54
C ASP A 149 4.74 -11.22 -15.35
N VAL A 150 5.81 -11.60 -14.65
CA VAL A 150 6.22 -11.05 -13.36
C VAL A 150 7.69 -10.67 -13.47
N ASP A 151 7.99 -9.38 -13.30
CA ASP A 151 9.35 -8.92 -13.08
C ASP A 151 9.83 -9.52 -11.74
N LEU A 152 10.90 -10.33 -11.73
CA LEU A 152 11.42 -10.93 -10.50
C LEU A 152 12.08 -9.87 -9.61
N ASP A 153 12.85 -8.97 -10.23
CA ASP A 153 13.47 -7.82 -9.60
C ASP A 153 12.72 -6.54 -9.98
N ALA A 154 12.57 -5.62 -9.03
CA ALA A 154 12.09 -4.28 -9.34
C ALA A 154 13.16 -3.54 -10.17
N ASN A 155 12.72 -2.77 -11.17
CA ASN A 155 13.61 -1.86 -11.87
C ASN A 155 13.89 -0.65 -10.97
N ILE A 156 15.07 -0.63 -10.32
CA ILE A 156 15.48 0.41 -9.39
C ILE A 156 16.62 1.23 -10.00
N GLU A 157 16.43 2.55 -10.09
CA GLU A 157 17.49 3.51 -10.42
C GLU A 157 17.85 4.33 -9.18
N ARG A 158 19.13 4.37 -8.83
CA ARG A 158 19.67 5.20 -7.75
C ARG A 158 20.67 6.18 -8.36
N ARG A 159 20.52 7.46 -8.04
CA ARG A 159 21.43 8.55 -8.47
C ARG A 159 21.79 9.38 -7.26
N GLY A 160 23.07 9.68 -7.10
CA GLY A 160 23.58 10.45 -5.97
C GLY A 160 24.63 11.46 -6.41
N ARG A 161 24.71 12.58 -5.69
CA ARG A 161 25.86 13.48 -5.71
C ARG A 161 26.20 13.85 -4.28
N ILE A 162 27.45 13.65 -3.90
CA ILE A 162 28.01 14.07 -2.62
C ILE A 162 29.07 15.13 -2.94
N ALA A 163 28.95 16.30 -2.33
CA ALA A 163 29.90 17.39 -2.45
C ALA A 163 31.07 17.20 -1.47
N THR A 164 32.14 17.97 -1.65
CA THR A 164 33.34 17.89 -0.79
C THR A 164 33.06 18.27 0.67
N ASN A 165 32.06 19.11 0.92
CA ASN A 165 31.57 19.45 2.26
C ASN A 165 30.58 18.42 2.82
N LEU A 166 30.38 17.29 2.13
CA LEU A 166 29.45 16.21 2.47
C LEU A 166 27.96 16.58 2.36
N ASP A 167 27.63 17.72 1.74
CA ASP A 167 26.26 17.96 1.28
C ASP A 167 25.92 16.94 0.20
N ALA A 168 24.73 16.35 0.28
CA ALA A 168 24.37 15.25 -0.59
C ALA A 168 22.96 15.38 -1.14
N ASN A 169 22.77 14.89 -2.37
CA ASN A 169 21.47 14.77 -3.01
C ASN A 169 21.32 13.36 -3.57
N PHE A 170 20.24 12.69 -3.22
CA PHE A 170 19.93 11.36 -3.72
C PHE A 170 18.57 11.33 -4.40
N THR A 171 18.46 10.55 -5.46
CA THR A 171 17.20 10.24 -6.12
C THR A 171 17.12 8.74 -6.32
N THR A 172 16.06 8.13 -5.81
CA THR A 172 15.73 6.73 -6.03
C THR A 172 14.42 6.65 -6.78
N THR A 173 14.37 5.88 -7.86
CA THR A 173 13.12 5.49 -8.52
C THR A 173 13.02 3.98 -8.57
N ALA A 174 11.82 3.44 -8.39
CA ALA A 174 11.58 2.02 -8.54
C ALA A 174 10.28 1.77 -9.31
N ARG A 175 10.26 0.72 -10.14
CA ARG A 175 9.08 0.28 -10.88
C ARG A 175 9.00 -1.24 -10.87
N ARG A 176 7.80 -1.77 -10.68
CA ARG A 176 7.48 -3.19 -10.86
C ARG A 176 6.13 -3.33 -11.53
N SER A 177 6.02 -4.22 -12.51
CA SER A 177 4.75 -4.61 -13.12
C SER A 177 4.57 -6.12 -13.05
N THR A 178 3.36 -6.56 -12.75
CA THR A 178 3.02 -7.99 -12.74
C THR A 178 1.66 -8.20 -13.39
N VAL A 179 1.57 -9.19 -14.28
CA VAL A 179 0.34 -9.66 -14.88
C VAL A 179 0.25 -11.18 -14.73
N VAL A 180 -0.64 -11.62 -13.85
CA VAL A 180 -0.89 -13.04 -13.59
C VAL A 180 -2.31 -13.38 -13.98
N GLY A 181 -2.51 -14.47 -14.69
CA GLY A 181 -3.82 -14.87 -15.21
C GLY A 181 -4.02 -16.36 -15.06
N GLY A 182 -5.24 -16.76 -14.73
CA GLY A 182 -5.59 -18.17 -14.55
C GLY A 182 -7.09 -18.39 -14.60
N TRP A 183 -7.49 -19.64 -14.43
CA TRP A 183 -8.90 -20.02 -14.34
C TRP A 183 -9.13 -21.10 -13.29
N VAL A 184 -10.35 -21.11 -12.77
CA VAL A 184 -10.86 -22.15 -11.87
C VAL A 184 -12.27 -22.54 -12.28
N ARG A 185 -12.53 -23.84 -12.33
CA ARG A 185 -13.84 -24.42 -12.52
C ARG A 185 -14.39 -24.91 -11.18
N THR A 186 -15.54 -24.36 -10.84
CA THR A 186 -16.37 -24.70 -9.68
C THR A 186 -17.51 -25.63 -10.11
N SER A 187 -18.32 -26.06 -9.16
CA SER A 187 -19.57 -26.81 -9.33
C SER A 187 -20.54 -26.14 -10.31
N THR A 188 -20.49 -24.82 -10.43
CA THR A 188 -21.49 -24.03 -11.18
C THR A 188 -20.92 -23.13 -12.26
N HIS A 189 -19.66 -22.74 -12.17
CA HIS A 189 -19.03 -21.76 -13.08
C HIS A 189 -17.59 -22.10 -13.42
N GLU A 190 -17.16 -21.78 -14.63
CA GLU A 190 -15.75 -21.53 -14.96
C GLU A 190 -15.48 -20.03 -14.78
N VAL A 191 -14.49 -19.69 -13.94
CA VAL A 191 -14.08 -18.33 -13.63
C VAL A 191 -12.66 -18.14 -14.13
N ARG A 192 -12.44 -17.14 -14.97
CA ARG A 192 -11.12 -16.66 -15.41
C ARG A 192 -10.81 -15.37 -14.69
N SER A 193 -9.60 -15.24 -14.15
CA SER A 193 -9.14 -14.03 -13.46
C SER A 193 -7.77 -13.62 -13.98
N THR A 194 -7.61 -12.34 -14.29
CA THR A 194 -6.32 -11.71 -14.57
C THR A 194 -6.10 -10.56 -13.60
N VAL A 195 -4.97 -10.56 -12.91
CA VAL A 195 -4.55 -9.52 -11.98
C VAL A 195 -3.40 -8.76 -12.61
N HIS A 196 -3.62 -7.47 -12.86
CA HIS A 196 -2.59 -6.52 -13.24
C HIS A 196 -2.23 -5.72 -12.00
N ARG A 197 -0.93 -5.60 -11.71
CA ARG A 197 -0.45 -4.75 -10.62
C ARG A 197 0.78 -3.98 -11.07
N ALA A 198 0.84 -2.71 -10.69
CA ALA A 198 1.97 -1.85 -10.96
C ALA A 198 2.31 -1.03 -9.72
N ILE A 199 3.60 -0.95 -9.41
CA ILE A 199 4.17 -0.14 -8.35
C ILE A 199 5.10 0.87 -9.01
N ARG A 200 4.96 2.14 -8.65
CA ARG A 200 5.87 3.22 -9.04
C ARG A 200 6.28 3.99 -7.81
N PHE A 201 7.57 4.15 -7.63
CA PHE A 201 8.18 4.84 -6.51
C PHE A 201 9.15 5.90 -7.03
N LYS A 202 9.14 7.06 -6.38
CA LYS A 202 10.14 8.09 -6.55
C LYS A 202 10.40 8.74 -5.20
N ASN A 203 11.66 8.82 -4.81
CA ASN A 203 12.12 9.53 -3.63
C ASN A 203 13.30 10.43 -4.02
N ARG A 204 13.34 11.63 -3.45
CA ARG A 204 14.46 12.56 -3.53
C ARG A 204 14.79 13.02 -2.13
N GLN A 205 16.06 12.98 -1.77
CA GLN A 205 16.59 13.42 -0.48
C GLN A 205 17.68 14.46 -0.72
N GLN A 206 17.77 15.42 0.19
CA GLN A 206 18.84 16.39 0.27
C GLN A 206 19.33 16.44 1.72
N PHE A 207 20.64 16.37 1.89
CA PHE A 207 21.35 16.46 3.17
C PHE A 207 22.32 17.64 3.10
N THR A 208 22.41 18.37 4.20
CA THR A 208 23.35 19.48 4.38
C THR A 208 24.13 19.25 5.66
N ASN A 209 25.43 19.05 5.53
CA ASN A 209 26.26 18.52 6.62
C ASN A 209 26.46 19.56 7.73
N GLU A 210 26.83 20.80 7.35
CA GLU A 210 27.11 21.86 8.34
C GLU A 210 25.87 22.30 9.13
N SER A 211 24.70 22.32 8.48
CA SER A 211 23.43 22.68 9.12
C SER A 211 22.66 21.51 9.71
N ASN A 212 23.18 20.27 9.61
CA ASN A 212 22.47 19.04 10.01
C ASN A 212 21.01 19.03 9.57
N TYR A 213 20.76 19.47 8.34
CA TYR A 213 19.42 19.58 7.77
C TYR A 213 19.23 18.53 6.69
N GLU A 214 18.09 17.84 6.76
CA GLU A 214 17.62 16.92 5.74
C GLU A 214 16.25 17.34 5.21
N SER A 215 16.00 17.05 3.93
CA SER A 215 14.67 17.17 3.35
C SER A 215 14.42 16.12 2.30
N TRP A 216 13.14 15.77 2.13
CA TRP A 216 12.74 14.73 1.21
C TRP A 216 11.43 15.04 0.50
N THR A 217 11.29 14.45 -0.69
CA THR A 217 10.03 14.32 -1.41
C THR A 217 9.89 12.88 -1.89
N GLN A 218 8.71 12.32 -1.72
CA GLN A 218 8.39 10.94 -2.04
C GLN A 218 7.01 10.86 -2.69
N GLN A 219 6.89 9.98 -3.67
CA GLN A 219 5.63 9.59 -4.27
C GLN A 219 5.64 8.08 -4.47
N ILE A 220 4.66 7.41 -3.87
CA ILE A 220 4.36 6.00 -4.14
C ILE A 220 3.01 5.94 -4.85
N THR A 221 2.94 5.22 -5.96
CA THR A 221 1.69 4.93 -6.66
C THR A 221 1.58 3.42 -6.86
N GLN A 222 0.51 2.84 -6.32
CA GLN A 222 0.17 1.43 -6.49
C GLN A 222 -1.17 1.32 -7.20
N SER A 223 -1.22 0.54 -8.27
CA SER A 223 -2.47 0.27 -8.99
C SER A 223 -2.65 -1.23 -9.13
N THR A 224 -3.86 -1.72 -8.86
CA THR A 224 -4.26 -3.11 -9.07
C THR A 224 -5.56 -3.16 -9.84
N THR A 225 -5.59 -3.92 -10.94
CA THR A 225 -6.79 -4.18 -11.72
C THR A 225 -7.02 -5.68 -11.82
N ILE A 226 -8.14 -6.15 -11.29
CA ILE A 226 -8.57 -7.55 -11.34
C ILE A 226 -9.71 -7.65 -12.36
N ILE A 227 -9.46 -8.38 -13.43
CA ILE A 227 -10.45 -8.67 -14.48
C ILE A 227 -10.93 -10.10 -14.27
N THR A 228 -12.21 -10.27 -13.97
CA THR A 228 -12.83 -11.59 -13.79
C THR A 228 -13.90 -11.82 -14.85
N SER A 229 -13.83 -12.95 -15.55
CA SER A 229 -14.86 -13.42 -16.46
C SER A 229 -15.43 -14.73 -15.95
N SER A 230 -16.73 -14.79 -15.72
CA SER A 230 -17.40 -16.02 -15.25
C SER A 230 -18.37 -16.56 -16.30
N GLN A 231 -18.40 -17.87 -16.46
CA GLN A 231 -19.28 -18.59 -17.36
C GLN A 231 -19.97 -19.70 -16.60
N ARG A 232 -21.31 -19.65 -16.52
CA ARG A 232 -22.08 -20.71 -15.88
C ARG A 232 -21.96 -22.01 -16.67
N LEU A 233 -21.68 -23.11 -15.98
CA LEU A 233 -21.66 -24.44 -16.56
C LEU A 233 -23.09 -24.88 -16.90
N GLY A 234 -23.26 -25.48 -18.08
CA GLY A 234 -24.54 -26.07 -18.47
C GLY A 234 -24.91 -27.23 -17.55
N ARG A 235 -26.19 -27.35 -17.19
CA ARG A 235 -26.70 -28.55 -16.52
C ARG A 235 -26.88 -29.61 -17.61
N SER A 236 -26.15 -30.72 -17.56
CA SER A 236 -26.50 -31.89 -18.38
C SER A 236 -27.78 -32.48 -17.80
N THR A 237 -28.92 -32.08 -18.34
CA THR A 237 -30.20 -32.77 -18.09
C THR A 237 -30.54 -33.54 -19.35
N HIS A 238 -29.84 -34.65 -19.57
CA HIS A 238 -30.30 -35.66 -20.53
C HIS A 238 -30.97 -36.79 -19.75
N PRO A 239 -32.29 -36.98 -19.89
CA PRO A 239 -32.89 -38.29 -19.65
C PRO A 239 -32.23 -39.28 -20.62
N ALA A 240 -31.83 -40.45 -20.12
CA ALA A 240 -31.31 -41.54 -20.95
C ALA A 240 -32.33 -41.86 -22.07
N GLY A 241 -31.97 -41.58 -23.32
CA GLY A 241 -32.79 -41.91 -24.50
C GLY A 241 -33.34 -40.75 -25.35
N SER A 242 -32.97 -39.49 -25.11
CA SER A 242 -33.38 -38.37 -25.99
C SER A 242 -32.32 -38.05 -27.05
N PRO A 243 -32.71 -37.77 -28.32
CA PRO A 243 -31.76 -37.50 -29.40
C PRO A 243 -30.92 -36.26 -29.08
N GLN A 244 -29.59 -36.43 -29.16
CA GLN A 244 -28.60 -35.37 -29.02
C GLN A 244 -28.80 -34.36 -30.13
N ASN A 245 -29.41 -33.20 -29.84
CA ASN A 245 -29.18 -31.94 -30.55
C ASN A 245 -30.00 -30.82 -29.90
N VAL A 246 -29.58 -30.39 -28.73
CA VAL A 246 -29.79 -28.99 -28.32
C VAL A 246 -28.38 -28.42 -28.16
N LEU A 247 -27.96 -27.60 -29.12
CA LEU A 247 -26.81 -26.72 -28.91
C LEU A 247 -27.14 -25.89 -27.67
N ASN A 248 -26.58 -26.26 -26.51
CA ASN A 248 -26.55 -25.40 -25.34
C ASN A 248 -25.74 -24.16 -25.76
N SER A 249 -26.41 -23.11 -26.25
CA SER A 249 -25.75 -21.83 -26.49
C SER A 249 -25.04 -21.45 -25.19
N PRO A 250 -23.70 -21.27 -25.21
CA PRO A 250 -22.98 -20.94 -24.01
C PRO A 250 -23.59 -19.69 -23.43
N ARG A 251 -24.00 -19.73 -22.15
CA ARG A 251 -24.54 -18.55 -21.48
C ARG A 251 -23.53 -17.41 -21.57
N PRO A 252 -23.99 -16.15 -21.68
CA PRO A 252 -23.09 -15.00 -21.79
C PRO A 252 -22.08 -14.99 -20.64
N ARG A 253 -20.84 -14.66 -20.95
CA ARG A 253 -19.81 -14.47 -19.93
C ARG A 253 -20.10 -13.19 -19.17
N GLU A 254 -20.10 -13.27 -17.84
CA GLU A 254 -20.22 -12.10 -16.98
C GLU A 254 -18.84 -11.55 -16.71
N LEU A 255 -18.63 -10.28 -17.05
CA LEU A 255 -17.37 -9.57 -16.83
C LEU A 255 -17.48 -8.70 -15.59
N ARG A 256 -16.49 -8.80 -14.71
CA ARG A 256 -16.27 -7.91 -13.57
C ARG A 256 -14.87 -7.32 -13.64
N ILE A 257 -14.72 -6.04 -13.37
CA ILE A 257 -13.44 -5.35 -13.32
C ILE A 257 -13.38 -4.57 -12.01
N GLN A 258 -12.44 -4.92 -11.14
CA GLN A 258 -12.15 -4.18 -9.92
C GLN A 258 -10.80 -3.49 -10.08
N ALA A 259 -10.78 -2.16 -9.97
CA ALA A 259 -9.56 -1.35 -9.99
C ALA A 259 -9.41 -0.63 -8.64
N VAL A 260 -8.21 -0.69 -8.08
CA VAL A 260 -7.79 0.05 -6.89
C VAL A 260 -6.52 0.82 -7.22
N THR A 261 -6.52 2.13 -7.00
CA THR A 261 -5.36 2.99 -7.14
C THR A 261 -5.09 3.68 -5.82
N GLU A 262 -3.85 3.61 -5.36
CA GLU A 262 -3.36 4.26 -4.15
C GLU A 262 -2.18 5.17 -4.49
N GLU A 263 -2.21 6.38 -3.94
CA GLU A 263 -1.15 7.36 -4.07
C GLU A 263 -0.76 7.88 -2.69
N TRP A 264 0.53 7.85 -2.39
CA TRP A 264 1.09 8.30 -1.11
C TRP A 264 2.16 9.38 -1.34
N PRO A 265 1.74 10.62 -1.64
CA PRO A 265 2.62 11.78 -1.59
C PRO A 265 3.12 11.99 -0.18
N PHE A 266 4.42 12.23 -0.04
CA PHE A 266 5.03 12.51 1.25
C PHE A 266 6.24 13.42 1.07
N SER A 267 6.29 14.52 1.79
CA SER A 267 7.45 15.39 1.85
C SER A 267 7.67 15.90 3.25
N GLY A 268 8.88 16.31 3.53
CA GLY A 268 9.21 16.91 4.81
C GLY A 268 10.63 17.41 4.83
N ALA A 269 10.98 17.98 5.96
CA ALA A 269 12.35 18.33 6.29
C ALA A 269 12.50 18.28 7.81
N ASN A 270 13.72 18.03 8.27
CA ASN A 270 14.07 18.25 9.65
C ASN A 270 15.50 18.82 9.78
N SER A 271 15.78 19.42 10.92
CA SER A 271 17.12 19.87 11.32
C SER A 271 17.40 19.52 12.78
N TYR A 272 18.68 19.35 13.10
CA TYR A 272 19.17 19.17 14.46
C TYR A 272 20.27 20.17 14.79
N THR A 273 20.06 20.99 15.82
CA THR A 273 21.07 21.93 16.33
C THR A 273 21.40 21.58 17.78
N ALA A 274 22.65 21.19 18.06
CA ALA A 274 23.11 21.06 19.44
C ALA A 274 23.28 22.44 20.09
N THR A 275 22.89 22.60 21.36
CA THR A 275 23.09 23.84 22.10
C THR A 275 24.36 23.77 22.94
N ALA A 276 24.93 24.93 23.28
CA ALA A 276 26.22 25.03 23.97
C ALA A 276 26.23 24.41 25.38
N ASP A 277 25.07 24.30 26.01
CA ASP A 277 24.87 23.70 27.33
C ASP A 277 24.67 22.17 27.29
N GLY A 278 24.80 21.54 26.11
CA GLY A 278 24.61 20.09 25.94
C GLY A 278 23.17 19.68 25.62
N GLY A 279 22.29 20.65 25.39
CA GLY A 279 20.93 20.42 24.88
C GLY A 279 20.85 20.33 23.35
N PHE A 280 19.64 20.46 22.82
CA PHE A 280 19.34 20.41 21.38
C PHE A 280 18.09 21.20 20.98
N LEU A 281 17.99 21.53 19.69
CA LEU A 281 16.80 22.02 19.01
C LEU A 281 16.54 21.18 17.76
N LEU A 282 15.33 20.63 17.65
CA LEU A 282 14.80 19.99 16.46
C LEU A 282 13.82 20.94 15.79
N GLU A 283 13.90 21.08 14.47
CA GLU A 283 12.85 21.71 13.68
C GLU A 283 12.39 20.72 12.62
N ALA A 284 11.09 20.67 12.32
CA ALA A 284 10.61 19.81 11.25
C ALA A 284 9.34 20.34 10.62
N ARG A 285 9.14 19.90 9.38
CA ARG A 285 7.89 20.07 8.62
C ARG A 285 7.53 18.76 7.93
N LEU A 286 6.25 18.54 7.79
CA LEU A 286 5.64 17.32 7.26
C LEU A 286 4.49 17.69 6.35
N ASP A 287 4.39 17.04 5.19
CA ASP A 287 3.18 16.96 4.37
C ASP A 287 3.05 15.53 3.86
N GLN A 288 2.16 14.76 4.48
CA GLN A 288 1.89 13.37 4.15
C GLN A 288 0.45 13.23 3.69
N SER A 289 0.22 12.42 2.66
CA SER A 289 -1.11 12.13 2.14
C SER A 289 -1.32 10.65 1.85
N LEU A 290 -2.57 10.21 1.94
CA LEU A 290 -3.05 8.92 1.46
C LEU A 290 -4.29 9.15 0.60
N LYS A 291 -4.17 8.85 -0.69
CA LYS A 291 -5.30 8.87 -1.62
C LYS A 291 -5.59 7.45 -2.07
N ARG A 292 -6.85 7.04 -2.06
CA ARG A 292 -7.28 5.72 -2.50
C ARG A 292 -8.56 5.83 -3.30
N GLN A 293 -8.53 5.28 -4.51
CA GLN A 293 -9.67 5.19 -5.41
C GLN A 293 -10.00 3.73 -5.66
N VAL A 294 -11.29 3.41 -5.59
CA VAL A 294 -11.81 2.08 -5.91
C VAL A 294 -12.88 2.24 -6.97
N VAL A 295 -12.84 1.40 -7.99
CA VAL A 295 -13.90 1.28 -9.00
C VAL A 295 -14.16 -0.21 -9.23
N ASP A 296 -15.40 -0.64 -9.05
CA ASP A 296 -15.86 -1.99 -9.35
C ASP A 296 -16.95 -1.90 -10.41
N GLN A 297 -16.75 -2.61 -11.51
CA GLN A 297 -17.65 -2.65 -12.65
C GLN A 297 -18.15 -4.06 -12.86
N HIS A 298 -19.44 -4.20 -13.12
CA HIS A 298 -20.07 -5.44 -13.52
C HIS A 298 -20.85 -5.25 -14.82
N ARG A 299 -20.53 -6.05 -15.84
CA ARG A 299 -21.11 -5.95 -17.19
C ARG A 299 -21.05 -4.52 -17.77
N GLY A 300 -19.92 -3.84 -17.57
CA GLY A 300 -19.66 -2.49 -18.05
C GLY A 300 -20.32 -1.37 -17.24
N ARG A 301 -21.07 -1.68 -16.17
CA ARG A 301 -21.67 -0.69 -15.27
C ARG A 301 -20.90 -0.61 -13.96
N VAL A 302 -20.65 0.60 -13.47
CA VAL A 302 -20.06 0.79 -12.13
C VAL A 302 -21.08 0.34 -11.08
N VAL A 303 -20.72 -0.68 -10.30
CA VAL A 303 -21.54 -1.19 -9.18
C VAL A 303 -21.09 -0.63 -7.84
N PHE A 304 -19.82 -0.26 -7.73
CA PHE A 304 -19.28 0.43 -6.58
C PHE A 304 -18.13 1.34 -7.00
N ALA A 305 -18.05 2.53 -6.43
CA ALA A 305 -16.86 3.37 -6.51
C ALA A 305 -16.67 4.13 -5.20
N SER A 306 -15.42 4.39 -4.81
CA SER A 306 -15.12 5.23 -3.65
C SER A 306 -13.84 6.03 -3.86
N ASP A 307 -13.79 7.21 -3.26
CA ASP A 307 -12.62 8.09 -3.20
C ASP A 307 -12.34 8.43 -1.72
N LEU A 308 -11.13 8.11 -1.26
CA LEU A 308 -10.62 8.46 0.05
C LEU A 308 -9.41 9.39 -0.15
N ASN A 309 -9.40 10.51 0.54
CA ASN A 309 -8.30 11.45 0.57
C ASN A 309 -8.02 11.86 2.01
N GLN A 310 -6.82 11.54 2.49
CA GLN A 310 -6.29 11.97 3.77
C GLN A 310 -5.03 12.79 3.54
N ARG A 311 -4.87 13.88 4.28
CA ARG A 311 -3.68 14.72 4.28
C ARG A 311 -3.39 15.22 5.68
N GLN A 312 -2.12 15.18 6.07
CA GLN A 312 -1.62 15.66 7.34
C GLN A 312 -0.43 16.57 7.07
N VAL A 313 -0.55 17.83 7.49
CA VAL A 313 0.50 18.85 7.33
C VAL A 313 0.87 19.36 8.71
N GLY A 314 2.16 19.34 9.04
CA GLY A 314 2.63 19.83 10.33
C GLY A 314 3.95 20.58 10.22
N GLU A 315 4.18 21.49 11.15
CA GLU A 315 5.45 22.19 11.32
C GLU A 315 5.63 22.62 12.76
N GLY A 316 6.87 22.78 13.19
CA GLY A 316 7.19 23.27 14.52
C GLY A 316 8.65 23.02 14.89
N SER A 317 8.94 23.25 16.17
CA SER A 317 10.24 22.90 16.72
C SER A 317 10.12 22.44 18.17
N PHE A 318 11.10 21.65 18.61
CA PHE A 318 11.17 21.09 19.94
C PHE A 318 12.63 21.03 20.38
N GLY A 319 12.93 21.65 21.51
CA GLY A 319 14.27 21.68 22.08
C GLY A 319 14.27 21.35 23.56
N ARG A 320 15.44 20.94 24.05
CA ARG A 320 15.74 20.78 25.47
C ARG A 320 17.09 21.36 25.78
N THR A 321 17.19 22.11 26.87
CA THR A 321 18.47 22.59 27.40
C THR A 321 19.25 21.44 28.04
N GLY A 322 20.53 21.66 28.37
CA GLY A 322 21.32 20.70 29.14
C GLY A 322 20.80 20.45 30.56
N ALA A 323 19.95 21.35 31.06
CA ALA A 323 19.22 21.20 32.32
C ALA A 323 17.83 20.55 32.15
N ASP A 324 17.55 19.94 30.99
CA ASP A 324 16.28 19.31 30.64
C ASP A 324 15.06 20.26 30.57
N GLU A 325 15.28 21.57 30.46
CA GLU A 325 14.20 22.54 30.27
C GLU A 325 13.75 22.56 28.81
N GLN A 326 12.44 22.43 28.56
CA GLN A 326 11.90 22.41 27.20
C GLN A 326 11.82 23.83 26.61
N PHE A 327 12.25 23.98 25.37
CA PHE A 327 12.09 25.19 24.57
C PHE A 327 11.71 24.84 23.12
N GLY A 328 11.55 25.84 22.25
CA GLY A 328 11.14 25.65 20.87
C GLY A 328 9.84 26.39 20.54
N GLY A 329 9.47 26.35 19.27
CA GLY A 329 8.32 27.04 18.72
C GLY A 329 7.03 26.21 18.79
N PRO A 330 5.87 26.86 18.58
CA PRO A 330 4.61 26.15 18.56
C PRO A 330 4.62 25.05 17.50
N THR A 331 4.03 23.92 17.84
CA THR A 331 3.83 22.83 16.89
C THR A 331 2.40 22.88 16.37
N THR A 332 2.25 22.95 15.05
CA THR A 332 0.95 22.89 14.39
C THR A 332 0.79 21.60 13.61
N LEU A 333 -0.44 21.06 13.59
CA LEU A 333 -0.79 19.90 12.79
C LEU A 333 -2.20 20.06 12.24
N LYS A 334 -2.34 19.97 10.92
CA LYS A 334 -3.62 20.01 10.21
C LYS A 334 -3.87 18.68 9.57
N THR A 335 -4.89 17.98 10.03
CA THR A 335 -5.35 16.72 9.46
C THR A 335 -6.65 16.95 8.72
N ARG A 336 -6.75 16.46 7.48
CA ARG A 336 -7.97 16.52 6.66
C ARG A 336 -8.24 15.13 6.11
N LEU A 337 -9.46 14.65 6.30
CA LEU A 337 -9.96 13.40 5.74
C LEU A 337 -11.24 13.69 4.97
N LYS A 338 -11.35 13.15 3.77
CA LYS A 338 -12.56 13.13 2.96
C LYS A 338 -12.77 11.74 2.37
N TYR A 339 -13.98 11.24 2.46
CA TYR A 339 -14.42 9.99 1.89
C TYR A 339 -15.76 10.20 1.19
N VAL A 340 -15.91 9.62 0.00
CA VAL A 340 -17.19 9.51 -0.70
C VAL A 340 -17.29 8.18 -1.41
N ASP A 341 -18.49 7.62 -1.48
CA ASP A 341 -18.76 6.45 -2.31
C ASP A 341 -20.01 6.58 -3.20
N SER A 342 -20.15 5.65 -4.15
CA SER A 342 -21.27 5.59 -5.09
C SER A 342 -22.61 5.26 -4.43
N THR A 343 -22.62 4.88 -3.16
CA THR A 343 -23.84 4.70 -2.35
C THR A 343 -24.29 6.02 -1.70
N ARG A 344 -23.63 7.14 -2.05
CA ARG A 344 -23.84 8.49 -1.51
C ARG A 344 -23.47 8.62 -0.03
N ARG A 345 -22.62 7.74 0.50
CA ARG A 345 -22.02 7.95 1.81
C ARG A 345 -20.90 8.96 1.67
N CYS A 346 -20.93 9.98 2.51
CA CYS A 346 -19.89 10.97 2.62
C CYS A 346 -19.41 10.99 4.07
N TYR A 347 -18.10 11.18 4.26
CA TYR A 347 -17.54 11.46 5.58
C TYR A 347 -16.36 12.40 5.38
N SER A 348 -16.33 13.46 6.17
CA SER A 348 -15.18 14.33 6.26
C SER A 348 -14.92 14.71 7.69
N ARG A 349 -13.63 14.82 8.02
CA ARG A 349 -13.19 15.34 9.29
C ARG A 349 -11.97 16.22 9.07
N GLY A 350 -11.98 17.37 9.68
CA GLY A 350 -10.83 18.23 9.76
C GLY A 350 -10.46 18.47 11.21
N VAL A 351 -9.17 18.35 11.53
CA VAL A 351 -8.65 18.63 12.87
C VAL A 351 -7.44 19.53 12.74
N ASP A 352 -7.43 20.65 13.46
CA ASP A 352 -6.27 21.52 13.61
C ASP A 352 -5.80 21.49 15.07
N VAL A 353 -4.51 21.25 15.23
CA VAL A 353 -3.80 21.23 16.50
C VAL A 353 -2.82 22.38 16.51
N ASN A 354 -2.75 23.08 17.64
CA ASN A 354 -1.73 24.06 17.94
C ASN A 354 -1.23 23.83 19.37
N GLU A 355 0.08 23.79 19.57
CA GLU A 355 0.73 23.59 20.88
C GLU A 355 0.13 22.40 21.66
N THR A 356 -0.01 21.26 20.98
CA THR A 356 -0.58 20.01 21.51
C THR A 356 -2.06 20.05 21.92
N LYS A 357 -2.79 21.11 21.56
CA LYS A 357 -4.22 21.27 21.81
C LYS A 357 -4.99 21.28 20.51
N VAL A 358 -6.13 20.59 20.47
CA VAL A 358 -7.08 20.71 19.37
C VAL A 358 -7.72 22.10 19.45
N ILE A 359 -7.53 22.90 18.42
CA ILE A 359 -8.11 24.25 18.31
C ILE A 359 -9.32 24.28 17.36
N TRP A 360 -9.45 23.26 16.52
CA TRP A 360 -10.59 23.09 15.63
C TRP A 360 -10.77 21.60 15.31
N ASP A 361 -11.99 21.11 15.39
CA ASP A 361 -12.40 19.75 15.01
C ASP A 361 -13.80 19.84 14.42
N ASP A 362 -13.92 19.53 13.14
CA ASP A 362 -15.17 19.58 12.40
C ASP A 362 -15.40 18.25 11.70
N VAL A 363 -16.60 17.72 11.87
CA VAL A 363 -17.02 16.44 11.31
C VAL A 363 -18.30 16.67 10.51
N SER A 364 -18.32 16.16 9.29
CA SER A 364 -19.51 16.19 8.45
C SER A 364 -19.69 14.85 7.76
N GLU A 365 -20.90 14.31 7.85
CA GLU A 365 -21.37 13.16 7.07
C GLU A 365 -22.14 13.60 5.82
N GLU A 366 -22.21 14.91 5.58
CA GLU A 366 -22.94 15.50 4.47
C GLU A 366 -22.08 15.63 3.23
N CYS A 367 -22.70 15.44 2.07
CA CYS A 367 -22.08 15.63 0.78
C CYS A 367 -22.11 17.12 0.36
N HIS A 368 -21.63 18.04 1.21
CA HIS A 368 -21.58 19.46 0.87
C HIS A 368 -20.51 19.73 -0.22
N GLY A 369 -20.88 20.47 -1.27
CA GLY A 369 -19.90 21.01 -2.23
C GLY A 369 -19.34 20.03 -3.27
N ILE A 370 -19.99 18.89 -3.54
CA ILE A 370 -19.62 17.97 -4.65
C ILE A 370 -20.09 18.52 -6.02
N GLY A 371 -19.94 19.83 -6.24
CA GLY A 371 -20.25 20.49 -7.52
C GLY A 371 -19.17 20.31 -8.59
N GLY A 372 -17.98 19.81 -8.23
CA GLY A 372 -16.82 19.75 -9.13
C GLY A 372 -16.46 18.37 -9.69
N ASN A 373 -16.92 17.27 -9.07
CA ASN A 373 -16.53 15.90 -9.46
C ASN A 373 -17.67 15.10 -10.10
N ARG A 374 -18.50 15.76 -10.92
CA ARG A 374 -19.37 15.07 -11.90
C ARG A 374 -18.59 14.13 -12.83
N ARG A 375 -17.26 14.25 -12.93
CA ARG A 375 -16.41 13.33 -13.73
C ARG A 375 -16.18 11.95 -13.10
N LEU A 376 -16.20 11.82 -11.77
CA LEU A 376 -16.00 10.51 -11.12
C LEU A 376 -17.27 9.65 -11.11
N PHE A 377 -18.45 10.29 -11.12
CA PHE A 377 -19.75 9.62 -11.02
C PHE A 377 -20.67 9.85 -12.23
N GLY A 378 -20.21 10.54 -13.28
CA GLY A 378 -20.98 10.86 -14.49
C GLY A 378 -21.30 9.66 -15.39
N TYR A 379 -20.89 8.45 -15.01
CA TYR A 379 -21.22 7.19 -15.70
C TYR A 379 -22.28 6.36 -14.95
N LEU A 380 -22.91 6.91 -13.91
CA LEU A 380 -23.98 6.26 -13.15
C LEU A 380 -25.40 6.58 -13.66
N SER A 381 -25.54 7.26 -14.81
CA SER A 381 -26.82 7.48 -15.50
C SER A 381 -27.00 6.55 -16.69
#